data_AF-A0A4P9XAF0-F1
#
_entry.id   AF-A0A4P9XAF0-F1
#
_cell.length_a   1.000
_cell.length_b   1.000
_cell.length_c   1.000
_cell.angle_alpha   90.00
_cell.angle_beta   90.00
_cell.angle_gamma   90.00
#
_symmetry.space_group_name_H-M   'P 1'
#
loop_
_entity.id
_entity.type
_entity.pdbx_description
1 polymer ?
#
loop_
_entity_poly.entity_id
_entity_poly.type
_entity_poly.pdbx_seq_one_letter_code
_entity_poly.pdbx_strand_id
1 'polypeptide(L)'
;LRRLTRRSQMDFEAAWWHLRGLLVAPRRVYRTIAHHKQTKNQWARDDPAFVVLATAGVAVLGLLRGLFGGVGLVATLQGAVRHVLVDFLLVGVVMATATWAMANHWLVASSLLHTTDQTVEWAYAFDVHCNAAVPVFLVLDTTRLLLASWLACARWWCLLGNNTLLLVAASYYVYMTFLGYSTLPFVRRAHVLLVYPMGAFGVLWLL
;
A
#
# COMPACT_ATOMS: atom_id res chain seq x y z
N LEU A 1 12.12 15.39 -9.05
CA LEU A 1 13.35 15.53 -8.22
C LEU A 1 13.60 16.94 -7.66
N ARG A 2 13.42 18.06 -8.40
CA ARG A 2 13.63 19.45 -7.87
C ARG A 2 12.72 19.88 -6.70
N ARG A 3 11.61 19.18 -6.42
CA ARG A 3 10.73 19.42 -5.26
C ARG A 3 11.09 18.62 -4.01
N LEU A 4 11.81 17.49 -4.16
CA LEU A 4 12.27 16.67 -3.02
C LEU A 4 13.28 17.42 -2.13
N THR A 5 13.95 18.45 -2.68
CA THR A 5 14.95 19.25 -1.97
C THR A 5 14.41 20.53 -1.36
N ARG A 6 13.16 20.93 -1.65
CA ARG A 6 12.51 22.11 -1.02
C ARG A 6 11.52 21.66 0.04
N ARG A 7 12.03 21.38 1.25
CA ARG A 7 11.22 21.01 2.44
C ARG A 7 10.10 22.01 2.76
N SER A 8 10.26 23.28 2.37
CA SER A 8 9.30 24.37 2.61
C SER A 8 8.02 24.30 1.77
N GLN A 9 7.93 23.44 0.74
CA GLN A 9 6.73 23.27 -0.10
C GLN A 9 6.06 21.91 0.11
N MET A 10 6.40 21.20 1.19
CA MET A 10 5.83 19.90 1.50
C MET A 10 4.60 20.07 2.40
N ASP A 11 3.40 19.85 1.84
CA ASP A 11 2.14 19.90 2.59
C ASP A 11 1.96 18.65 3.46
N PHE A 12 2.68 18.60 4.60
CA PHE A 12 2.60 17.50 5.55
C PHE A 12 1.21 17.34 6.16
N GLU A 13 0.47 18.44 6.35
CA GLU A 13 -0.89 18.40 6.87
C GLU A 13 -1.84 17.68 5.90
N ALA A 14 -1.76 17.99 4.61
CA ALA A 14 -2.55 17.32 3.58
C ALA A 14 -2.19 15.82 3.50
N ALA A 15 -0.90 15.49 3.57
CA ALA A 15 -0.44 14.10 3.59
C ALA A 15 -0.96 13.34 4.82
N TRP A 16 -0.96 13.96 6.00
CA TRP A 16 -1.50 13.37 7.23
C TRP A 16 -3.01 13.12 7.14
N TRP A 17 -3.78 14.10 6.66
CA TRP A 17 -5.21 13.92 6.41
C TRP A 17 -5.50 12.79 5.44
N HIS A 18 -4.67 12.66 4.40
CA HIS A 18 -4.77 11.58 3.44
C HIS A 18 -4.53 10.22 4.09
N LEU A 19 -3.46 10.08 4.88
CA LEU A 19 -3.08 8.87 5.61
C LEU A 19 -4.18 8.44 6.59
N ARG A 20 -4.67 9.37 7.40
CA ARG A 20 -5.78 9.13 8.33
C ARG A 20 -7.07 8.75 7.58
N GLY A 21 -7.34 9.41 6.46
CA GLY A 21 -8.47 9.10 5.60
C GLY A 21 -8.43 7.67 5.04
N LEU A 22 -7.25 7.15 4.71
CA LEU A 22 -7.09 5.78 4.22
C LEU A 22 -7.48 4.75 5.29
N LEU A 23 -7.18 5.04 6.56
CA LEU A 23 -7.54 4.18 7.70
C LEU A 23 -9.04 4.18 7.99
N VAL A 24 -9.70 5.36 7.93
CA VAL A 24 -11.10 5.51 8.35
C VAL A 24 -12.09 5.27 7.20
N ALA A 25 -11.81 5.84 6.03
CA ALA A 25 -12.75 5.89 4.92
C ALA A 25 -12.02 5.92 3.57
N PRO A 26 -11.38 4.81 3.14
CA PRO A 26 -10.54 4.79 1.95
C PRO A 26 -11.29 5.19 0.68
N ARG A 27 -12.58 4.84 0.56
CA ARG A 27 -13.43 5.24 -0.58
C ARG A 27 -13.55 6.76 -0.73
N ARG A 28 -13.54 7.52 0.38
CA ARG A 28 -13.59 9.00 0.32
C ARG A 28 -12.28 9.56 -0.23
N VAL A 29 -11.17 8.98 0.19
CA VAL A 29 -9.83 9.36 -0.28
C VAL A 29 -9.67 9.11 -1.77
N TYR A 30 -10.14 7.97 -2.27
CA TYR A 30 -10.07 7.68 -3.70
C TYR A 30 -10.96 8.59 -4.57
N ARG A 31 -12.03 9.17 -4.02
CA ARG A 31 -12.81 10.21 -4.72
C ARG A 31 -12.04 11.51 -4.87
N THR A 32 -11.19 11.89 -3.91
CA THR A 32 -10.38 13.12 -4.03
C THR A 32 -9.31 13.02 -5.10
N ILE A 33 -8.81 11.80 -5.38
CA ILE A 33 -7.92 11.53 -6.51
C ILE A 33 -8.62 11.80 -7.86
N ALA A 34 -9.89 11.41 -8.00
CA ALA A 34 -10.66 11.74 -9.20
C ALA A 34 -10.84 13.26 -9.39
N HIS A 35 -11.05 14.01 -8.30
CA HIS A 35 -11.08 15.48 -8.35
C HIS A 35 -9.71 16.10 -8.66
N HIS A 36 -8.62 15.50 -8.18
CA HIS A 36 -7.26 15.93 -8.51
C HIS A 36 -6.99 15.84 -10.02
N LYS A 37 -7.46 14.76 -10.67
CA LYS A 37 -7.35 14.62 -12.12
C LYS A 37 -8.06 15.76 -12.87
N GLN A 38 -9.20 16.24 -12.39
CA GLN A 38 -9.93 17.34 -13.04
C GLN A 38 -9.19 18.68 -12.96
N THR A 39 -8.43 18.89 -11.88
CA THR A 39 -7.75 20.18 -11.61
C THR A 39 -6.32 20.22 -12.13
N LYS A 40 -5.59 19.10 -12.10
CA LYS A 40 -4.18 19.02 -12.52
C LYS A 40 -3.92 18.12 -13.73
N ASN A 41 -4.95 17.48 -14.27
CA ASN A 41 -4.87 16.58 -15.43
C ASN A 41 -3.83 15.44 -15.32
N GLN A 42 -3.52 14.99 -14.11
CA GLN A 42 -2.65 13.84 -13.85
C GLN A 42 -3.21 12.98 -12.72
N TRP A 43 -2.84 11.70 -12.68
CA TRP A 43 -3.31 10.76 -11.66
C TRP A 43 -2.32 10.60 -10.50
N ALA A 44 -1.02 10.57 -10.80
CA ALA A 44 0.01 10.49 -9.78
C ALA A 44 0.05 11.75 -8.89
N ARG A 45 0.48 11.59 -7.65
CA ARG A 45 0.71 12.72 -6.74
C ARG A 45 1.97 13.50 -7.10
N ASP A 46 1.88 14.82 -6.93
CA ASP A 46 3.01 15.73 -7.08
C ASP A 46 3.92 15.82 -5.85
N ASP A 47 3.38 15.49 -4.67
CA ASP A 47 3.94 15.93 -3.40
C ASP A 47 4.67 14.78 -2.69
N PRO A 48 5.99 14.89 -2.49
CA PRO A 48 6.77 13.83 -1.84
C PRO A 48 6.43 13.65 -0.35
N ALA A 49 5.66 14.56 0.24
CA ALA A 49 5.29 14.57 1.65
C ALA A 49 4.62 13.26 2.09
N PHE A 50 3.75 12.69 1.25
CA PHE A 50 3.08 11.43 1.57
C PHE A 50 4.06 10.26 1.72
N VAL A 51 4.99 10.09 0.77
CA VAL A 51 5.97 8.99 0.81
C VAL A 51 6.94 9.18 1.98
N VAL A 52 7.35 10.42 2.27
CA VAL A 52 8.21 10.72 3.43
C VAL A 52 7.49 10.38 4.74
N LEU A 53 6.22 10.74 4.87
CA LEU A 53 5.42 10.43 6.07
C LEU A 53 5.16 8.91 6.20
N ALA A 54 4.87 8.24 5.09
CA ALA A 54 4.68 6.78 5.02
C ALA A 54 5.96 6.03 5.43
N THR A 55 7.11 6.40 4.85
CA THR A 55 8.40 5.79 5.19
C THR A 55 8.79 6.05 6.64
N ALA A 56 8.54 7.24 7.18
CA ALA A 56 8.75 7.52 8.60
C ALA A 56 7.86 6.64 9.49
N GLY A 57 6.58 6.48 9.13
CA GLY A 57 5.66 5.58 9.85
C GLY A 57 6.12 4.12 9.86
N VAL A 58 6.51 3.59 8.70
CA VAL A 58 7.05 2.23 8.58
C VAL A 58 8.37 2.07 9.35
N ALA A 59 9.23 3.10 9.34
CA ALA A 59 10.47 3.08 10.13
C ALA A 59 10.17 2.98 11.63
N VAL A 60 9.20 3.74 12.14
CA VAL A 60 8.76 3.67 13.54
C VAL A 60 8.22 2.28 13.87
N LEU A 61 7.39 1.68 13.01
CA LEU A 61 6.89 0.31 13.21
C LEU A 61 8.02 -0.72 13.25
N GLY A 62 9.01 -0.59 12.37
CA GLY A 62 10.21 -1.44 12.35
C GLY A 62 11.04 -1.33 13.63
N LEU A 63 11.22 -0.10 14.14
CA LEU A 63 11.91 0.14 15.42
C LEU A 63 11.12 -0.47 16.58
N LEU A 64 9.80 -0.25 16.64
CA LEU A 64 8.95 -0.83 17.68
C LEU A 64 9.03 -2.36 17.68
N ARG A 65 8.98 -2.99 16.51
CA ARG A 65 9.13 -4.46 16.40
C ARG A 65 10.44 -4.95 17.01
N GLY A 66 11.55 -4.26 16.73
CA GLY A 66 12.85 -4.63 17.30
C GLY A 66 12.92 -4.42 18.81
N LEU A 67 12.46 -3.26 19.29
CA LEU A 67 12.46 -2.92 20.72
C LEU A 67 11.63 -3.89 21.55
N PHE A 68 10.39 -4.14 21.16
CA PHE A 68 9.50 -5.05 21.89
C PHE A 68 9.83 -6.52 21.67
N GLY A 69 10.48 -6.86 20.55
CA GLY A 69 11.02 -8.19 20.31
C GLY A 69 12.24 -8.51 21.17
N GLY A 70 12.79 -7.54 21.91
CA GLY A 70 13.95 -7.73 22.79
C GLY A 70 15.24 -8.00 22.03
N VAL A 71 15.33 -7.66 20.74
CA VAL A 71 16.56 -7.83 19.97
C VAL A 71 17.53 -6.66 20.25
N GLY A 72 18.83 -6.92 20.19
CA GLY A 72 19.84 -5.90 20.46
C GLY A 72 19.70 -4.65 19.57
N LEU A 73 20.27 -3.52 20.01
CA LEU A 73 20.15 -2.23 19.32
C LEU A 73 20.52 -2.30 17.82
N VAL A 74 21.62 -2.99 17.50
CA VAL A 74 22.08 -3.15 16.11
C VAL A 74 21.05 -3.93 15.29
N ALA A 75 20.51 -5.02 15.84
CA ALA A 75 19.48 -5.82 15.17
C ALA A 75 18.16 -5.04 14.99
N THR A 76 17.81 -4.18 15.95
CA THR A 76 16.65 -3.28 15.87
C THR A 76 16.82 -2.27 14.73
N LEU A 77 17.98 -1.61 14.65
CA LEU A 77 18.28 -0.65 13.58
C LEU A 77 18.35 -1.32 12.21
N GLN A 78 19.03 -2.46 12.10
CA GLN A 78 19.07 -3.25 10.86
C GLN A 78 17.67 -3.72 10.45
N GLY A 79 16.85 -4.16 11.41
CA GLY A 79 15.46 -4.56 11.20
C GLY A 79 14.61 -3.41 10.67
N ALA A 80 14.71 -2.22 11.27
CA ALA A 80 13.98 -1.03 10.82
C ALA A 80 14.39 -0.60 9.41
N VAL A 81 15.70 -0.58 9.11
CA VAL A 81 16.21 -0.26 7.77
C VAL A 81 15.73 -1.29 6.74
N ARG A 82 15.83 -2.58 7.05
CA ARG A 82 15.30 -3.65 6.19
C ARG A 82 13.79 -3.49 5.97
N HIS A 83 13.05 -3.16 7.01
CA HIS A 83 11.60 -3.00 6.91
C HIS A 83 11.19 -1.87 5.97
N VAL A 84 11.91 -0.74 6.00
CA VAL A 84 11.68 0.37 5.07
C VAL A 84 12.16 0.05 3.66
N LEU A 85 13.42 -0.39 3.52
CA LEU A 85 14.04 -0.54 2.20
C LEU A 85 13.52 -1.76 1.44
N VAL A 86 13.38 -2.89 2.12
CA VAL A 86 12.97 -4.15 1.49
C VAL A 86 11.45 -4.27 1.50
N ASP A 87 10.83 -4.31 2.68
CA ASP A 87 9.42 -4.68 2.79
C ASP A 87 8.48 -3.60 2.27
N PHE A 88 8.85 -2.32 2.38
CA PHE A 88 8.05 -1.21 1.85
C PHE A 88 8.52 -0.75 0.46
N LEU A 89 9.77 -0.30 0.30
CA LEU A 89 10.20 0.30 -0.97
C LEU A 89 10.45 -0.72 -2.09
N LEU A 90 11.26 -1.76 -1.85
CA LEU A 90 11.59 -2.75 -2.88
C LEU A 90 10.36 -3.54 -3.31
N VAL A 91 9.62 -4.09 -2.34
CA VAL A 91 8.33 -4.76 -2.62
C VAL A 91 7.38 -3.78 -3.31
N GLY A 92 7.36 -2.51 -2.90
CA GLY A 92 6.55 -1.49 -3.54
C GLY A 92 6.87 -1.24 -5.01
N VAL A 93 8.14 -1.16 -5.37
CA VAL A 93 8.58 -1.05 -6.77
C VAL A 93 8.16 -2.30 -7.57
N VAL A 94 8.36 -3.49 -7.00
CA VAL A 94 7.95 -4.76 -7.65
C VAL A 94 6.43 -4.82 -7.84
N MET A 95 5.64 -4.49 -6.81
CA MET A 95 4.19 -4.51 -6.90
C MET A 95 3.65 -3.42 -7.82
N ALA A 96 4.24 -2.23 -7.81
CA ALA A 96 3.87 -1.14 -8.71
C ALA A 96 4.16 -1.51 -10.17
N THR A 97 5.34 -2.05 -10.47
CA THR A 97 5.69 -2.50 -11.84
C THR A 97 4.79 -3.64 -12.31
N ALA A 98 4.53 -4.64 -11.46
CA ALA A 98 3.65 -5.76 -11.80
C ALA A 98 2.20 -5.30 -12.05
N THR A 99 1.63 -4.49 -11.16
CA THR A 99 0.24 -4.02 -11.31
C THR A 99 0.10 -3.02 -12.46
N TRP A 100 1.09 -2.17 -12.70
CA TRP A 100 1.15 -1.26 -13.84
C TRP A 100 1.19 -2.02 -15.18
N ALA A 101 2.07 -3.01 -15.30
CA ALA A 101 2.20 -3.81 -16.50
C ALA A 101 0.90 -4.59 -16.77
N MET A 102 0.37 -5.28 -15.76
CA MET A 102 -0.90 -5.98 -15.85
C MET A 102 -2.05 -5.03 -16.25
N ALA A 103 -2.09 -3.83 -15.67
CA ALA A 103 -3.15 -2.87 -15.96
C ALA A 103 -3.13 -2.42 -17.42
N ASN A 104 -1.97 -2.01 -17.93
CA ASN A 104 -1.83 -1.53 -19.30
C ASN A 104 -1.98 -2.64 -20.34
N HIS A 105 -1.62 -3.89 -20.02
CA HIS A 105 -1.78 -5.01 -20.94
C HIS A 105 -3.18 -5.61 -20.98
N TRP A 106 -3.90 -5.70 -19.84
CA TRP A 106 -5.14 -6.48 -19.76
C TRP A 106 -6.37 -5.72 -19.25
N LEU A 107 -6.20 -4.58 -18.57
CA LEU A 107 -7.29 -3.89 -17.86
C LEU A 107 -7.78 -2.62 -18.54
N VAL A 108 -6.90 -1.94 -19.30
CA VAL A 108 -7.24 -0.76 -20.10
C VAL A 108 -8.02 -1.22 -21.33
N ALA A 109 -9.17 -0.58 -21.59
CA ALA A 109 -9.95 -0.87 -22.80
C ALA A 109 -9.27 -0.26 -24.03
N SER A 110 -9.16 -1.04 -25.11
CA SER A 110 -8.74 -0.53 -26.42
C SER A 110 -9.69 0.59 -26.87
N SER A 111 -9.12 1.73 -27.25
CA SER A 111 -9.85 2.93 -27.63
C SER A 111 -10.73 2.66 -28.86
N LEU A 112 -12.04 2.80 -28.70
CA LEU A 112 -12.96 2.83 -29.83
C LEU A 112 -12.99 4.26 -30.38
N LEU A 113 -12.19 4.47 -31.43
CA LEU A 113 -12.23 5.52 -32.45
C LEU A 113 -12.09 7.00 -32.03
N HIS A 114 -12.48 7.49 -30.85
CA HIS A 114 -12.47 8.95 -30.53
C HIS A 114 -11.97 9.35 -29.13
N THR A 115 -11.24 8.47 -28.43
CA THR A 115 -10.63 8.80 -27.13
C THR A 115 -9.13 8.74 -27.23
N THR A 116 -8.43 9.76 -26.73
CA THR A 116 -6.97 9.72 -26.55
C THR A 116 -6.59 8.49 -25.72
N ASP A 117 -5.60 7.73 -26.21
CA ASP A 117 -5.10 6.56 -25.48
C ASP A 117 -4.58 7.01 -24.11
N GLN A 118 -5.28 6.61 -23.04
CA GLN A 118 -4.90 6.86 -21.67
C GLN A 118 -4.27 5.59 -21.10
N THR A 119 -2.99 5.69 -20.76
CA THR A 119 -2.25 4.62 -20.06
C THR A 119 -2.20 4.91 -18.57
N VAL A 120 -2.12 3.85 -17.75
CA VAL A 120 -1.82 4.00 -16.33
C VAL A 120 -0.40 4.53 -16.16
N GLU A 121 -0.25 5.61 -15.40
CA GLU A 121 1.04 6.18 -15.02
C GLU A 121 1.74 5.27 -14.00
N TRP A 122 3.03 4.97 -14.16
CA TRP A 122 3.77 4.14 -13.20
C TRP A 122 3.81 4.76 -11.80
N ALA A 123 3.96 6.09 -11.72
CA ALA A 123 3.93 6.82 -10.46
C ALA A 123 2.59 6.67 -9.73
N TYR A 124 1.48 6.60 -10.47
CA TYR A 124 0.16 6.30 -9.92
C TYR A 124 0.08 4.87 -9.37
N ALA A 125 0.62 3.89 -10.09
CA ALA A 125 0.67 2.50 -9.60
C ALA A 125 1.48 2.38 -8.28
N PHE A 126 2.57 3.14 -8.17
CA PHE A 126 3.35 3.23 -6.93
C PHE A 126 2.57 3.93 -5.81
N ASP A 127 1.84 5.01 -6.11
CA ASP A 127 0.96 5.67 -5.13
C ASP A 127 -0.14 4.72 -4.62
N VAL A 128 -0.73 3.91 -5.50
CA VAL A 128 -1.71 2.88 -5.12
C VAL A 128 -1.08 1.85 -4.19
N HIS A 129 0.15 1.40 -4.47
CA HIS A 129 0.89 0.53 -3.55
C HIS A 129 1.08 1.22 -2.19
N CYS A 130 1.57 2.46 -2.14
CA CYS A 130 1.78 3.15 -0.86
C CYS A 130 0.45 3.33 -0.09
N ASN A 131 -0.65 3.60 -0.79
CA ASN A 131 -1.97 3.75 -0.18
C ASN A 131 -2.51 2.45 0.41
N ALA A 132 -2.20 1.31 -0.21
CA ALA A 132 -2.59 -0.01 0.28
C ALA A 132 -1.65 -0.49 1.40
N ALA A 133 -0.34 -0.32 1.21
CA ALA A 133 0.69 -0.82 2.10
C ALA A 133 0.66 -0.13 3.48
N VAL A 134 0.52 1.19 3.53
CA VAL A 134 0.65 1.93 4.80
C VAL A 134 -0.42 1.53 5.83
N PRO A 135 -1.72 1.50 5.50
CA PRO A 135 -2.74 0.97 6.41
C PRO A 135 -2.48 -0.48 6.81
N VAL A 136 -2.03 -1.31 5.87
CA VAL A 136 -1.76 -2.73 6.12
C VAL A 136 -0.62 -2.91 7.11
N PHE A 137 0.52 -2.25 6.91
CA PHE A 137 1.65 -2.28 7.85
C PHE A 137 1.21 -1.74 9.21
N LEU A 138 0.52 -0.59 9.24
CA LEU A 138 0.08 0.02 10.49
C LEU A 138 -0.81 -0.91 11.30
N VAL A 139 -1.83 -1.53 10.69
CA VAL A 139 -2.75 -2.43 11.41
C VAL A 139 -2.09 -3.76 11.72
N LEU A 140 -1.38 -4.37 10.76
CA LEU A 140 -0.78 -5.69 10.94
C LEU A 140 0.32 -5.66 12.01
N ASP A 141 1.22 -4.68 11.95
CA ASP A 141 2.36 -4.62 12.86
C ASP A 141 1.95 -4.22 14.27
N THR A 142 1.01 -3.29 14.41
CA THR A 142 0.46 -2.96 15.73
C THR A 142 -0.30 -4.14 16.32
N THR A 143 -1.10 -4.84 15.52
CA THR A 143 -1.85 -6.01 16.02
C THR A 143 -0.91 -7.16 16.42
N ARG A 144 0.13 -7.44 15.62
CA ARG A 144 1.14 -8.43 15.97
C ARG A 144 1.92 -8.05 17.22
N LEU A 145 2.18 -6.76 17.42
CA LEU A 145 2.84 -6.26 18.62
C LEU A 145 1.97 -6.47 19.87
N LEU A 146 0.69 -6.10 19.78
CA LEU A 146 -0.28 -6.26 20.87
C LEU A 146 -0.53 -7.73 21.22
N LEU A 147 -0.57 -8.59 20.20
CA LEU A 147 -0.79 -10.03 20.34
C LEU A 147 0.51 -10.83 20.42
N ALA A 148 1.69 -10.19 20.56
CA ALA A 148 2.98 -10.87 20.46
C ALA A 148 3.11 -12.04 21.43
N SER A 149 2.73 -11.84 22.70
CA SER A 149 2.77 -12.88 23.73
C SER A 149 1.83 -14.04 23.43
N TRP A 150 0.69 -13.77 22.79
CA TRP A 150 -0.25 -14.81 22.36
C TRP A 150 0.30 -15.55 21.14
N LEU A 151 0.71 -14.81 20.10
CA LEU A 151 1.21 -15.36 18.83
C LEU A 151 2.54 -16.13 18.97
N ALA A 152 3.35 -15.85 20.00
CA ALA A 152 4.62 -16.55 20.25
C ALA A 152 4.44 -17.99 20.74
N CYS A 153 3.21 -18.46 20.95
CA CYS A 153 2.97 -19.79 21.48
C CYS A 153 3.17 -20.88 20.42
N ALA A 154 3.81 -22.00 20.77
CA ALA A 154 4.07 -23.13 19.87
C ALA A 154 2.84 -24.02 19.57
N ARG A 155 1.63 -23.48 19.71
CA ARG A 155 0.37 -24.25 19.61
C ARG A 155 -0.32 -23.91 18.29
N TRP A 156 -1.08 -24.85 17.75
CA TRP A 156 -1.69 -24.72 16.42
C TRP A 156 -2.61 -23.50 16.27
N TRP A 157 -3.28 -23.06 17.34
CA TRP A 157 -4.13 -21.86 17.31
C TRP A 157 -3.35 -20.54 17.20
N CYS A 158 -2.10 -20.49 17.66
CA CYS A 158 -1.25 -19.31 17.48
C CYS A 158 -0.73 -19.20 16.05
N LEU A 159 -0.42 -20.35 15.43
CA LEU A 159 -0.13 -20.43 14.00
C LEU A 159 -1.35 -20.01 13.16
N LEU A 160 -2.53 -20.54 13.48
CA LEU A 160 -3.78 -20.17 12.80
C LEU A 160 -4.10 -18.68 13.01
N GLY A 161 -3.87 -18.13 14.20
CA GLY A 161 -4.00 -16.70 14.48
C GLY A 161 -3.06 -15.85 13.62
N ASN A 162 -1.79 -16.24 13.48
CA ASN A 162 -0.85 -15.50 12.65
C ASN A 162 -1.19 -15.60 11.14
N ASN A 163 -1.62 -16.77 10.67
CA ASN A 163 -2.03 -17.00 9.29
C ASN A 163 -3.32 -16.23 8.95
N THR A 164 -4.29 -16.18 9.86
CA THR A 164 -5.52 -15.38 9.68
C THR A 164 -5.23 -13.89 9.66
N LEU A 165 -4.35 -13.40 10.54
CA LEU A 165 -3.89 -12.00 10.51
C LEU A 165 -3.23 -11.65 9.16
N LEU A 166 -2.38 -12.53 8.64
CA LEU A 166 -1.74 -12.35 7.34
C LEU A 166 -2.76 -12.37 6.19
N LEU A 167 -3.72 -13.31 6.22
CA LEU A 167 -4.80 -13.39 5.23
C LEU A 167 -5.64 -12.11 5.20
N VAL A 168 -6.03 -11.59 6.37
CA VAL A 168 -6.80 -10.35 6.48
C VAL A 168 -6.00 -9.16 5.94
N ALA A 169 -4.73 -9.05 6.31
CA ALA A 169 -3.84 -8.00 5.81
C ALA A 169 -3.65 -8.05 4.29
N ALA A 170 -3.40 -9.25 3.74
CA ALA A 170 -3.23 -9.45 2.30
C ALA A 170 -4.52 -9.16 1.52
N SER A 171 -5.67 -9.59 2.06
CA SER A 171 -6.99 -9.30 1.47
C SER A 171 -7.29 -7.80 1.47
N TYR A 172 -6.96 -7.10 2.56
CA TYR A 172 -7.14 -5.66 2.65
C TYR A 172 -6.20 -4.90 1.69
N TYR A 173 -4.95 -5.34 1.54
CA TYR A 173 -4.02 -4.80 0.54
C TYR A 173 -4.59 -4.91 -0.89
N VAL A 174 -5.13 -6.08 -1.25
CA VAL A 174 -5.74 -6.30 -2.56
C VAL A 174 -6.99 -5.45 -2.75
N TYR A 175 -7.85 -5.35 -1.74
CA TYR A 175 -9.03 -4.48 -1.79
C TYR A 175 -8.66 -3.01 -2.01
N MET A 176 -7.64 -2.50 -1.31
CA MET A 176 -7.16 -1.13 -1.46
C MET A 176 -6.53 -0.89 -2.85
N THR A 177 -5.81 -1.88 -3.37
CA THR A 177 -5.25 -1.84 -4.73
C THR A 177 -6.37 -1.79 -5.77
N PHE A 178 -7.36 -2.67 -5.66
CA PHE A 178 -8.56 -2.65 -6.51
C PHE A 178 -9.26 -1.30 -6.48
N LEU A 179 -9.46 -0.73 -5.28
CA LEU A 179 -10.13 0.54 -5.11
C LEU A 179 -9.38 1.66 -5.85
N GLY A 180 -8.05 1.67 -5.81
CA GLY A 180 -7.23 2.59 -6.61
C GLY A 180 -7.50 2.46 -8.10
N TYR A 181 -7.26 1.28 -8.67
CA TYR A 181 -7.46 1.07 -10.11
C TYR A 181 -8.92 1.29 -10.57
N SER A 182 -9.91 1.04 -9.71
CA SER A 182 -11.33 1.30 -10.01
C SER A 182 -11.68 2.79 -10.13
N THR A 183 -10.82 3.69 -9.64
CA THR A 183 -11.02 5.14 -9.85
C THR A 183 -10.71 5.59 -11.27
N LEU A 184 -9.94 4.81 -12.02
CA LEU A 184 -9.54 5.13 -13.38
C LEU A 184 -10.69 4.77 -14.34
N PRO A 185 -11.32 5.75 -15.03
CA PRO A 185 -12.51 5.48 -15.85
C PRO A 185 -12.21 4.63 -17.09
N PHE A 186 -10.95 4.57 -17.53
CA PHE A 186 -10.50 3.78 -18.69
C PHE A 186 -10.14 2.32 -18.32
N VAL A 187 -10.10 1.99 -17.03
CA VAL A 187 -9.86 0.62 -16.54
C VAL A 187 -11.20 -0.10 -16.39
N ARG A 188 -11.58 -0.93 -17.38
CA ARG A 188 -12.90 -1.60 -17.37
C ARG A 188 -12.92 -2.89 -16.56
N ARG A 189 -11.79 -3.58 -16.44
CA ARG A 189 -11.70 -4.91 -15.81
C ARG A 189 -11.03 -4.90 -14.44
N ALA A 190 -11.14 -3.80 -13.69
CA ALA A 190 -10.49 -3.67 -12.37
C ALA A 190 -10.81 -4.84 -11.41
N HIS A 191 -12.00 -5.45 -11.50
CA HIS A 191 -12.40 -6.59 -10.69
C HIS A 191 -11.45 -7.81 -10.79
N VAL A 192 -10.73 -7.96 -11.91
CA VAL A 192 -9.70 -9.00 -12.09
C VAL A 192 -8.59 -8.87 -11.04
N LEU A 193 -8.18 -7.63 -10.72
CA LEU A 193 -7.18 -7.36 -9.68
C LEU A 193 -7.65 -7.76 -8.28
N LEU A 194 -8.96 -7.90 -8.06
CA LEU A 194 -9.53 -8.29 -6.78
C LEU A 194 -9.73 -9.81 -6.70
N VAL A 195 -10.40 -10.39 -7.70
CA VAL A 195 -10.90 -11.78 -7.64
C VAL A 195 -9.76 -12.80 -7.63
N TYR A 196 -8.77 -12.67 -8.53
CA TYR A 196 -7.70 -13.67 -8.64
C TYR A 196 -6.79 -13.72 -7.41
N PRO A 197 -6.26 -12.59 -6.90
CA PRO A 197 -5.39 -12.62 -5.73
C PRO A 197 -6.13 -13.04 -4.45
N MET A 198 -7.39 -12.60 -4.25
CA MET A 198 -8.18 -13.02 -3.09
C MET A 198 -8.46 -14.54 -3.10
N GLY A 199 -8.79 -15.10 -4.27
CA GLY A 199 -8.96 -16.54 -4.42
C GLY A 199 -7.68 -17.31 -4.09
N ALA A 200 -6.54 -16.85 -4.60
CA ALA A 200 -5.23 -17.45 -4.32
C ALA A 200 -4.89 -17.41 -2.82
N PHE A 201 -5.15 -16.29 -2.13
CA PHE A 201 -4.90 -16.19 -0.69
C PHE A 201 -5.81 -17.11 0.13
N GLY A 202 -7.08 -17.26 -0.27
CA GLY A 202 -7.99 -18.21 0.37
C GLY A 202 -7.49 -19.65 0.27
N VAL A 203 -7.00 -20.06 -0.90
CA VAL A 203 -6.41 -21.39 -1.09
C VAL A 203 -5.12 -21.55 -0.27
N LEU A 204 -4.22 -20.57 -0.32
CA LEU A 204 -2.95 -20.61 0.43
C LEU A 204 -3.14 -20.65 1.95
N TRP A 205 -4.23 -20.09 2.47
CA TRP A 205 -4.54 -20.14 3.90
C TRP A 205 -5.08 -21.51 4.35
N LEU A 206 -5.69 -22.27 3.44
CA LEU A 206 -6.22 -23.61 3.71
C LEU A 206 -5.14 -24.71 3.63
N LEU A 207 -4.04 -24.44 2.92
CA LEU A 207 -2.88 -25.33 2.79
C LEU A 207 -1.93 -25.18 3.99
#